data_AF-A0A080Z8A4-F1
#
_entry.id   AF-A0A080Z8A4-F1
#
_cell.length_a   1.000
_cell.length_b   1.000
_cell.length_c   1.000
_cell.angle_alpha   90.00
_cell.angle_beta   90.00
_cell.angle_gamma   90.00
#
_symmetry.space_group_name_H-M   'P 1'
#
loop_
_entity.id
_entity.type
_entity.pdbx_description
1 polymer ?
#
loop_
_entity_poly.entity_id
_entity_poly.type
_entity_poly.pdbx_seq_one_letter_code
_entity_poly.pdbx_strand_id
1 'polypeptide(L)'
;MLREMHRKLQESRNDTEDGKTDLLWGSIVLAFFFFDRSSELRGPVARDSSTGGTTHCIKAVDVILRNRHGVIIEPGSVAAHSVEILYRSHKGDQVRQGTVIRHYRSGESHLCPVIAAETCLRVRPRWLHGGRRLGPFLTSVNATSTIKKSEVAILIKQVARTQGSDPSNYACHSMRIGGACALLAAGKRETVIRLMGRWASWCFSVYTRLRPGMLRDVAESMIRASAW
;
A
#
# COMPACT_ATOMS: atom_id res chain seq x y z
N MET A 1 -4.09 11.92 8.87
CA MET A 1 -3.99 10.44 8.88
C MET A 1 -2.58 9.91 8.54
N LEU A 2 -2.15 9.73 7.28
CA LEU A 2 -0.87 9.05 6.98
C LEU A 2 0.38 9.71 7.59
N ARG A 3 0.55 11.03 7.44
CA ARG A 3 1.68 11.76 8.07
C ARG A 3 1.70 11.57 9.59
N GLU A 4 0.52 11.58 10.20
CA GLU A 4 0.37 11.38 11.65
C GLU A 4 0.65 9.92 12.08
N MET A 5 0.27 8.94 11.25
CA MET A 5 0.66 7.54 11.46
C MET A 5 2.18 7.36 11.40
N HIS A 6 2.85 8.00 10.43
CA HIS A 6 4.32 7.99 10.38
C HIS A 6 4.91 8.60 11.64
N ARG A 7 4.44 9.80 12.02
CA ARG A 7 4.92 10.53 13.21
C ARG A 7 4.81 9.66 14.47
N LYS A 8 3.62 9.10 14.75
CA LYS A 8 3.41 8.19 15.89
C LYS A 8 4.30 6.95 15.84
N LEU A 9 4.47 6.37 14.66
CA LEU A 9 5.29 5.18 14.51
C LEU A 9 6.77 5.47 14.82
N GLN A 10 7.28 6.65 14.44
CA GLN A 10 8.64 7.09 14.80
C GLN A 10 8.78 7.42 16.30
N GLU A 11 7.76 7.98 16.95
CA GLU A 11 7.77 8.19 18.41
C GLU A 11 7.88 6.88 19.19
N SER A 12 7.25 5.81 18.67
CA SER A 12 7.31 4.47 19.25
C SER A 12 8.50 3.63 18.79
N ARG A 13 9.44 4.22 18.03
CA ARG A 13 10.57 3.48 17.46
C ARG A 13 11.48 3.00 18.60
N ASN A 14 11.68 1.69 18.66
CA ASN A 14 12.62 1.06 19.57
C ASN A 14 13.79 0.52 18.75
N ASP A 15 15.01 0.97 19.03
CA ASP A 15 16.21 0.60 18.26
C ASP A 15 16.54 -0.90 18.36
N THR A 16 15.92 -1.61 19.31
CA THR A 16 16.03 -3.07 19.44
C THR A 16 15.24 -3.85 18.38
N GLU A 17 14.22 -3.27 17.74
CA GLU A 17 13.47 -3.88 16.64
C GLU A 17 14.10 -3.53 15.28
N ASP A 18 15.32 -4.04 15.02
CA ASP A 18 16.07 -3.83 13.77
C ASP A 18 15.14 -3.94 12.54
N GLY A 19 14.90 -2.83 11.84
CA GLY A 19 14.15 -2.74 10.58
C GLY A 19 12.64 -3.08 10.60
N LYS A 20 12.04 -3.53 11.72
CA LYS A 20 10.62 -3.93 11.72
C LYS A 20 9.68 -2.73 11.57
N THR A 21 9.99 -1.62 12.24
CA THR A 21 9.28 -0.35 12.10
C THR A 21 9.31 0.14 10.65
N ASP A 22 10.47 0.04 10.00
CA ASP A 22 10.64 0.46 8.60
C ASP A 22 9.85 -0.45 7.64
N LEU A 23 9.83 -1.77 7.90
CA LEU A 23 9.03 -2.74 7.16
C LEU A 23 7.52 -2.51 7.34
N LEU A 24 7.08 -2.23 8.57
CA LEU A 24 5.69 -1.89 8.89
C LEU A 24 5.27 -0.62 8.15
N TRP A 25 6.06 0.46 8.23
CA TRP A 25 5.76 1.70 7.54
C TRP A 25 5.72 1.53 6.03
N GLY A 26 6.73 0.89 5.45
CA GLY A 26 6.78 0.62 4.01
C GLY A 26 5.55 -0.15 3.54
N SER A 27 5.11 -1.16 4.30
CA SER A 27 3.89 -1.90 3.99
C SER A 27 2.60 -1.05 4.08
N ILE A 28 2.55 -0.02 4.92
CA ILE A 28 1.40 0.89 5.00
C ILE A 28 1.37 1.81 3.78
N VAL A 29 2.53 2.36 3.40
CA VAL A 29 2.68 3.21 2.23
C VAL A 29 2.30 2.43 0.96
N LEU A 30 2.82 1.21 0.79
CA LEU A 30 2.47 0.37 -0.36
C LEU A 30 0.97 0.08 -0.41
N ALA A 31 0.35 -0.30 0.72
CA ALA A 31 -1.09 -0.53 0.79
C ALA A 31 -1.93 0.68 0.37
N PHE A 32 -1.45 1.90 0.67
CA PHE A 32 -2.13 3.13 0.29
C PHE A 32 -1.95 3.47 -1.19
N PHE A 33 -0.73 3.37 -1.75
CA PHE A 33 -0.48 3.76 -3.14
C PHE A 33 -0.97 2.70 -4.13
N PHE A 34 -0.68 1.43 -3.87
CA PHE A 34 -1.04 0.30 -4.75
C PHE A 34 -2.45 -0.25 -4.50
N PHE A 35 -3.17 0.32 -3.54
CA PHE A 35 -4.50 -0.09 -3.12
C PHE A 35 -4.54 -1.54 -2.62
N ASP A 36 -3.48 -2.02 -1.98
CA ASP A 36 -3.39 -3.44 -1.62
C ASP A 36 -4.46 -3.87 -0.61
N ARG A 37 -4.98 -5.08 -0.82
CA ARG A 37 -5.79 -5.76 0.19
C ARG A 37 -4.89 -6.16 1.35
N SER A 38 -5.45 -6.28 2.56
CA SER A 38 -4.67 -6.73 3.72
C SER A 38 -4.00 -8.09 3.47
N SER A 39 -4.65 -9.01 2.73
CA SER A 39 -4.09 -10.32 2.38
C SER A 39 -2.92 -10.28 1.40
N GLU A 40 -2.80 -9.21 0.60
CA GLU A 40 -1.72 -9.05 -0.40
C GLU A 40 -0.40 -8.63 0.27
N LEU A 41 -0.44 -8.07 1.48
CA LEU A 41 0.75 -7.70 2.26
C LEU A 41 0.87 -8.40 3.61
N ARG A 42 -0.19 -9.07 4.07
CA ARG A 42 -0.31 -9.61 5.44
C ARG A 42 -1.06 -10.94 5.44
N GLY A 43 -1.01 -11.65 4.32
CA GLY A 43 -1.63 -12.96 4.17
C GLY A 43 -0.91 -14.03 5.02
N PRO A 44 -1.60 -15.12 5.38
CA PRO A 44 -0.98 -16.24 6.07
C PRO A 44 0.15 -16.83 5.21
N VAL A 45 1.26 -17.19 5.86
CA VAL A 45 2.40 -17.81 5.17
C VAL A 45 2.16 -19.30 4.89
N ALA A 46 1.27 -19.92 5.67
CA ALA A 46 0.76 -21.27 5.41
C ALA A 46 -0.46 -21.23 4.47
N ARG A 47 -0.70 -22.35 3.77
CA ARG A 47 -1.90 -22.55 2.94
C ARG A 47 -3.14 -22.39 3.81
N ASP A 48 -3.98 -21.41 3.47
CA ASP A 48 -5.29 -21.29 4.06
C ASP A 48 -6.27 -22.17 3.29
N SER A 49 -6.62 -23.31 3.89
CA SER A 49 -7.58 -24.29 3.37
C SER A 49 -8.94 -23.66 3.05
N SER A 50 -9.33 -22.59 3.76
CA SER A 50 -10.60 -21.88 3.56
C SER A 50 -10.62 -21.01 2.30
N THR A 51 -9.46 -20.77 1.68
CA THR A 51 -9.31 -20.00 0.44
C THR A 51 -8.92 -20.88 -0.76
N GLY A 52 -9.01 -22.21 -0.63
CA GLY A 52 -8.51 -23.14 -1.64
C GLY A 52 -6.98 -23.17 -1.74
N GLY A 53 -6.27 -22.77 -0.68
CA GLY A 53 -4.81 -22.88 -0.56
C GLY A 53 -4.00 -21.84 -1.35
N THR A 54 -4.62 -20.78 -1.88
CA THR A 54 -3.94 -19.77 -2.70
C THR A 54 -3.53 -18.55 -1.88
N THR A 55 -2.25 -18.39 -1.59
CA THR A 55 -1.73 -17.19 -0.92
C THR A 55 -1.51 -16.06 -1.93
N HIS A 56 -2.32 -15.00 -1.84
CA HIS A 56 -2.21 -13.79 -2.69
C HIS A 56 -1.17 -12.77 -2.20
N CYS A 57 -0.34 -13.14 -1.22
CA CYS A 57 0.63 -12.23 -0.62
C CYS A 57 1.81 -11.98 -1.58
N ILE A 58 2.21 -10.72 -1.70
CA ILE A 58 3.28 -10.26 -2.60
C ILE A 58 4.61 -10.87 -2.16
N LYS A 59 5.29 -11.52 -3.09
CA LYS A 59 6.65 -12.04 -2.84
C LYS A 59 7.67 -10.93 -3.03
N ALA A 60 8.79 -11.01 -2.30
CA ALA A 60 9.87 -10.04 -2.45
C ALA A 60 10.41 -9.99 -3.89
N VAL A 61 10.49 -11.16 -4.56
CA VAL A 61 10.93 -11.29 -5.96
C VAL A 61 9.96 -10.69 -6.98
N ASP A 62 8.72 -10.40 -6.58
CA ASP A 62 7.70 -9.82 -7.46
C ASP A 62 7.70 -8.27 -7.39
N VAL A 63 8.61 -7.68 -6.62
CA VAL A 63 8.79 -6.23 -6.48
C VAL A 63 10.05 -5.81 -7.22
N ILE A 64 9.88 -5.04 -8.29
CA ILE A 64 10.96 -4.66 -9.21
C ILE A 64 11.22 -3.17 -9.09
N LEU A 65 12.45 -2.79 -8.77
CA LEU A 65 12.91 -1.41 -8.79
C LEU A 65 13.57 -1.11 -10.12
N ARG A 66 13.32 0.08 -10.68
CA ARG A 66 14.01 0.57 -11.89
C ARG A 66 14.56 1.97 -11.69
N ASN A 67 15.70 2.26 -12.30
CA ASN A 67 16.26 3.62 -12.33
C ASN A 67 15.53 4.51 -13.35
N ARG A 68 15.98 5.77 -13.49
CA ARG A 68 15.37 6.76 -14.42
C ARG A 68 15.40 6.35 -15.90
N HIS A 69 16.28 5.42 -16.26
CA HIS A 69 16.44 4.90 -17.62
C HIS A 69 15.64 3.62 -17.84
N GLY A 70 14.84 3.18 -16.86
CA GLY A 70 14.03 1.97 -16.95
C GLY A 70 14.78 0.67 -16.71
N VAL A 71 16.07 0.72 -16.36
CA VAL A 71 16.89 -0.48 -16.07
C VAL A 71 16.55 -1.01 -14.67
N ILE A 72 16.41 -2.33 -14.55
CA ILE A 72 16.18 -3.01 -13.26
C ILE A 72 17.43 -2.87 -12.38
N ILE A 73 17.21 -2.58 -11.10
CA ILE A 73 18.30 -2.34 -10.15
C ILE A 73 18.10 -3.11 -8.86
N GLU A 74 19.21 -3.43 -8.20
CA GLU A 74 19.20 -3.96 -6.84
C GLU A 74 18.88 -2.84 -5.83
N PRO A 75 18.14 -3.14 -4.75
CA PRO A 75 17.79 -2.15 -3.73
C PRO A 75 19.03 -1.49 -3.12
N GLY A 76 19.09 -0.15 -3.13
CA GLY A 76 20.22 0.61 -2.58
C GLY A 76 21.47 0.69 -3.48
N SER A 77 21.48 0.08 -4.68
CA SER A 77 22.61 0.17 -5.61
C SER A 77 22.71 1.56 -6.27
N VAL A 78 21.59 2.08 -6.76
CA VAL A 78 21.44 3.42 -7.34
C VAL A 78 20.04 3.96 -7.05
N ALA A 79 19.80 5.25 -7.29
CA ALA A 79 18.50 5.85 -7.04
C ALA A 79 17.38 5.21 -7.90
N ALA A 80 16.43 4.53 -7.24
CA ALA A 80 15.22 4.02 -7.86
C ALA A 80 14.29 5.16 -8.32
N HIS A 81 13.75 5.08 -9.53
CA HIS A 81 12.82 6.05 -10.10
C HIS A 81 11.38 5.51 -10.13
N SER A 82 11.22 4.21 -10.34
CA SER A 82 9.91 3.53 -10.32
C SER A 82 9.98 2.20 -9.61
N VAL A 83 8.83 1.76 -9.12
CA VAL A 83 8.61 0.41 -8.59
C VAL A 83 7.47 -0.26 -9.34
N GLU A 84 7.63 -1.54 -9.65
CA GLU A 84 6.57 -2.40 -10.16
C GLU A 84 6.29 -3.51 -9.17
N ILE A 85 5.00 -3.86 -9.02
CA ILE A 85 4.59 -5.03 -8.26
C ILE A 85 3.80 -5.95 -9.18
N LEU A 86 4.29 -7.18 -9.32
CA LEU A 86 3.57 -8.27 -9.96
C LEU A 86 2.65 -8.96 -8.95
N TYR A 87 1.35 -8.83 -9.15
CA TYR A 87 0.33 -9.59 -8.44
C TYR A 87 0.10 -10.88 -9.20
N ARG A 88 0.73 -11.99 -8.77
CA ARG A 88 0.58 -13.30 -9.42
C ARG A 88 -0.85 -13.84 -9.41
N SER A 89 -1.63 -13.42 -8.42
CA SER A 89 -3.07 -13.69 -8.31
C SER A 89 -3.68 -12.70 -7.31
N HIS A 90 -4.98 -12.43 -7.42
CA HIS A 90 -5.70 -11.65 -6.42
C HIS A 90 -7.17 -12.10 -6.33
N LYS A 91 -7.88 -11.73 -5.27
CA LYS A 91 -9.27 -12.18 -5.03
C LYS A 91 -10.24 -11.88 -6.20
N GLY A 92 -10.01 -10.80 -6.93
CA GLY A 92 -10.80 -10.45 -8.12
C GLY A 92 -10.34 -11.10 -9.44
N ASP A 93 -9.31 -11.95 -9.41
CA ASP A 93 -8.68 -12.53 -10.61
C ASP A 93 -9.22 -13.94 -10.82
N GLN A 94 -10.43 -14.03 -11.35
CA GLN A 94 -11.11 -15.32 -11.58
C GLN A 94 -10.38 -16.17 -12.64
N VAL A 95 -9.58 -15.54 -13.51
CA VAL A 95 -8.86 -16.19 -14.62
C VAL A 95 -7.37 -16.39 -14.35
N ARG A 96 -6.86 -15.94 -13.18
CA ARG A 96 -5.46 -16.08 -12.74
C ARG A 96 -4.43 -15.50 -13.71
N GLN A 97 -4.76 -14.42 -14.42
CA GLN A 97 -3.83 -13.77 -15.34
C GLN A 97 -2.73 -12.99 -14.62
N GLY A 98 -2.97 -12.63 -13.36
CA GLY A 98 -2.13 -11.70 -12.63
C GLY A 98 -2.21 -10.27 -13.17
N THR A 99 -1.56 -9.33 -12.50
CA THR A 99 -1.54 -7.92 -12.91
C THR A 99 -0.23 -7.29 -12.48
N VAL A 100 0.30 -6.38 -13.30
CA VAL A 100 1.44 -5.54 -12.93
C VAL A 100 0.95 -4.11 -12.74
N ILE A 101 1.27 -3.52 -11.59
CA ILE A 101 1.05 -2.10 -11.33
C ILE A 101 2.41 -1.44 -11.15
N ARG A 102 2.61 -0.28 -11.79
CA ARG A 102 3.81 0.53 -11.67
C ARG A 102 3.49 1.86 -11.00
N HIS A 103 4.35 2.27 -10.08
CA HIS A 103 4.37 3.60 -9.49
C HIS A 103 5.71 4.29 -9.66
N TYR A 104 5.66 5.62 -9.65
CA TYR A 104 6.82 6.51 -9.66
C TYR A 104 6.98 7.20 -8.30
N ARG A 105 8.09 7.93 -8.12
CA ARG A 105 8.31 8.69 -6.90
C ARG A 105 7.22 9.74 -6.71
N SER A 106 6.74 9.91 -5.48
CA SER A 106 5.75 10.94 -5.13
C SER A 106 6.35 12.33 -4.89
N GLY A 107 7.69 12.42 -4.81
CA GLY A 107 8.42 13.63 -4.38
C GLY A 107 8.60 13.76 -2.87
N GLU A 108 7.92 12.94 -2.07
CA GLU A 108 8.00 12.96 -0.60
C GLU A 108 9.00 11.92 -0.08
N SER A 109 9.72 12.23 1.01
CA SER A 109 10.71 11.31 1.60
C SER A 109 10.06 10.09 2.27
N HIS A 110 9.02 10.31 3.07
CA HIS A 110 8.39 9.25 3.88
C HIS A 110 7.07 8.73 3.30
N LEU A 111 6.50 9.40 2.29
CA LEU A 111 5.23 9.04 1.64
C LEU A 111 5.45 8.77 0.15
N CYS A 112 6.38 7.88 -0.16
CA CYS A 112 6.72 7.52 -1.53
C CYS A 112 6.69 6.01 -1.73
N PRO A 113 5.95 5.50 -2.73
CA PRO A 113 5.85 4.05 -2.97
C PRO A 113 7.19 3.44 -3.38
N VAL A 114 8.03 4.18 -4.12
CA VAL A 114 9.36 3.73 -4.54
C VAL A 114 10.29 3.57 -3.33
N ILE A 115 10.36 4.60 -2.46
CA ILE A 115 11.18 4.56 -1.25
C ILE A 115 10.67 3.47 -0.30
N ALA A 116 9.35 3.32 -0.16
CA ALA A 116 8.74 2.31 0.69
C ALA A 116 9.08 0.88 0.23
N ALA A 117 8.95 0.59 -1.07
CA ALA A 117 9.31 -0.70 -1.64
C ALA A 117 10.80 -1.00 -1.44
N GLU A 118 11.67 -0.04 -1.76
CA GLU A 118 13.11 -0.17 -1.58
C GLU A 118 13.48 -0.42 -0.12
N THR A 119 12.85 0.30 0.81
CA THR A 119 13.05 0.09 2.25
C THR A 119 12.65 -1.32 2.67
N CYS A 120 11.48 -1.80 2.26
CA CYS A 120 11.04 -3.17 2.54
C CYS A 120 12.03 -4.21 1.99
N LEU A 121 12.52 -4.02 0.77
CA LEU A 121 13.47 -4.92 0.13
C LEU A 121 14.83 -4.92 0.83
N ARG A 122 15.30 -3.77 1.32
CA ARG A 122 16.58 -3.63 2.05
C ARG A 122 16.57 -4.21 3.46
N VAL A 123 15.42 -4.26 4.12
CA VAL A 123 15.30 -4.88 5.46
C VAL A 123 15.60 -6.39 5.39
N ARG A 124 15.19 -7.05 4.31
CA ARG A 124 15.33 -8.50 4.16
C ARG A 124 16.78 -9.01 4.18
N PRO A 125 17.71 -8.54 3.33
CA PRO A 125 19.09 -9.01 3.34
C PRO A 125 19.80 -8.69 4.66
N ARG A 126 19.45 -7.60 5.35
CA ARG A 126 19.97 -7.28 6.70
C ARG A 126 19.58 -8.35 7.70
N TRP A 127 18.30 -8.71 7.75
CA TRP A 127 17.81 -9.78 8.62
C TRP A 127 18.38 -11.15 8.29
N LEU A 128 18.52 -11.48 7.01
CA LEU A 128 19.14 -12.73 6.57
C LEU A 128 20.61 -12.81 7.01
N HIS A 129 21.38 -11.72 6.86
CA HIS A 129 22.76 -11.65 7.36
C HIS A 129 22.83 -11.79 8.89
N GLY A 130 21.86 -11.25 9.62
CA GLY A 130 21.71 -11.43 11.06
C GLY A 130 21.20 -12.81 11.50
N GLY A 131 21.17 -13.81 10.60
CA GLY A 131 20.75 -15.18 10.91
C GLY A 131 19.24 -15.40 11.02
N ARG A 132 18.41 -14.37 10.75
CA ARG A 132 16.95 -14.50 10.81
C ARG A 132 16.42 -15.24 9.59
N ARG A 133 15.66 -16.31 9.81
CA ARG A 133 14.94 -17.03 8.74
C ARG A 133 13.70 -16.25 8.31
N LEU A 134 13.54 -15.99 7.00
CA LEU A 134 12.40 -15.26 6.43
C LEU A 134 11.63 -16.11 5.42
N GLY A 135 10.30 -15.91 5.40
CA GLY A 135 9.44 -16.41 4.33
C GLY A 135 9.63 -15.64 3.01
N PRO A 136 8.94 -16.06 1.93
CA PRO A 136 9.14 -15.50 0.59
C PRO A 136 8.46 -14.12 0.40
N PHE A 137 7.59 -13.71 1.31
CA PHE A 137 6.77 -12.51 1.14
C PHE A 137 7.55 -11.25 1.46
N LEU A 138 7.24 -10.15 0.76
CA LEU A 138 7.90 -8.85 0.93
C LEU A 138 7.95 -8.43 2.41
N THR A 139 6.86 -8.67 3.12
CA THR A 139 6.62 -8.28 4.52
C THR A 139 6.83 -9.40 5.53
N SER A 140 7.48 -10.51 5.14
CA SER A 140 7.83 -11.60 6.07
C SER A 140 8.71 -11.08 7.20
N VAL A 141 8.30 -11.33 8.44
CA VAL A 141 9.08 -11.01 9.66
C VAL A 141 9.84 -12.21 10.20
N ASN A 142 9.40 -13.42 9.84
CA ASN A 142 10.11 -14.68 10.05
C ASN A 142 9.68 -15.70 8.97
N ALA A 143 10.04 -16.97 9.14
CA ALA A 143 9.73 -18.03 8.19
C ALA A 143 8.23 -18.31 8.00
N THR A 144 7.39 -17.99 9.00
CA THR A 144 5.97 -18.41 9.05
C THR A 144 4.99 -17.25 9.22
N SER A 145 5.47 -16.01 9.31
CA SER A 145 4.61 -14.84 9.50
C SER A 145 5.09 -13.61 8.75
N THR A 146 4.13 -12.76 8.43
CA THR A 146 4.31 -11.40 7.90
C THR A 146 3.94 -10.38 8.98
N ILE A 147 4.18 -9.09 8.71
CA ILE A 147 3.62 -8.00 9.52
C ILE A 147 2.12 -8.24 9.77
N LYS A 148 1.68 -8.11 11.02
CA LYS A 148 0.30 -8.44 11.40
C LYS A 148 -0.67 -7.35 10.94
N LYS A 149 -1.86 -7.77 10.51
CA LYS A 149 -2.98 -6.86 10.22
C LYS A 149 -3.36 -6.00 11.43
N SER A 150 -3.24 -6.56 12.63
CA SER A 150 -3.55 -5.86 13.89
C SER A 150 -2.62 -4.69 14.15
N GLU A 151 -1.33 -4.78 13.82
CA GLU A 151 -0.36 -3.69 14.03
C GLU A 151 -0.77 -2.43 13.26
N VAL A 152 -1.16 -2.57 11.98
CA VAL A 152 -1.68 -1.45 11.19
C VAL A 152 -3.01 -0.93 11.73
N ALA A 153 -3.91 -1.84 12.11
CA ALA A 153 -5.21 -1.48 12.65
C ALA A 153 -5.09 -0.70 13.97
N ILE A 154 -4.16 -1.08 14.85
CA ILE A 154 -3.86 -0.37 16.09
C ILE A 154 -3.36 1.04 15.77
N LEU A 155 -2.37 1.16 14.88
CA LEU A 155 -1.76 2.44 14.54
C LEU A 155 -2.78 3.42 13.94
N ILE A 156 -3.58 3.00 12.96
CA ILE A 156 -4.60 3.88 12.36
C ILE A 156 -5.68 4.27 13.36
N LYS A 157 -6.07 3.35 14.26
CA LYS A 157 -7.07 3.62 15.31
C LYS A 157 -6.54 4.60 16.36
N GLN A 158 -5.29 4.47 16.76
CA GLN A 158 -4.64 5.42 17.66
C GLN A 158 -4.60 6.82 17.06
N VAL A 159 -4.24 6.94 15.78
CA VAL A 159 -4.26 8.23 15.07
C VAL A 159 -5.68 8.77 14.93
N ALA A 160 -6.66 7.92 14.62
CA ALA A 160 -8.06 8.33 14.53
C ALA A 160 -8.55 8.96 15.85
N ARG A 161 -8.24 8.34 17.00
CA ARG A 161 -8.53 8.90 18.34
C ARG A 161 -7.94 10.29 18.52
N THR A 162 -6.65 10.46 18.19
CA THR A 162 -5.98 11.75 18.36
C THR A 162 -6.49 12.83 17.41
N GLN A 163 -7.15 12.43 16.31
CA GLN A 163 -7.78 13.35 15.36
C GLN A 163 -9.30 13.52 15.61
N GLY A 164 -9.82 13.06 16.76
CA GLY A 164 -11.24 13.19 17.11
C GLY A 164 -12.20 12.35 16.27
N SER A 165 -11.69 11.35 15.52
CA SER A 165 -12.50 10.44 14.73
C SER A 165 -12.80 9.15 15.50
N ASP A 166 -13.98 8.57 15.30
CA ASP A 166 -14.32 7.26 15.88
C ASP A 166 -13.42 6.15 15.29
N PRO A 167 -12.58 5.48 16.12
CA PRO A 167 -11.70 4.41 15.67
C PRO A 167 -12.40 3.16 15.15
N SER A 168 -13.68 2.95 15.49
CA SER A 168 -14.47 1.82 14.99
C SER A 168 -14.57 1.82 13.45
N ASN A 169 -14.53 3.02 12.85
CA ASN A 169 -14.58 3.25 11.41
C ASN A 169 -13.25 2.97 10.68
N TYR A 170 -12.18 2.65 11.40
CA TYR A 170 -10.84 2.48 10.83
C TYR A 170 -10.31 1.05 11.01
N ALA A 171 -9.76 0.51 9.94
CA ALA A 171 -9.15 -0.81 9.91
C ALA A 171 -8.03 -0.86 8.86
N CYS A 172 -7.36 -2.01 8.73
CA CYS A 172 -6.28 -2.17 7.75
C CYS A 172 -6.73 -1.90 6.30
N HIS A 173 -7.97 -2.21 5.93
CA HIS A 173 -8.51 -1.94 4.59
C HIS A 173 -8.75 -0.45 4.31
N SER A 174 -8.71 0.41 5.35
CA SER A 174 -8.82 1.86 5.18
C SER A 174 -7.67 2.45 4.35
N MET A 175 -6.51 1.79 4.27
CA MET A 175 -5.41 2.23 3.38
C MET A 175 -5.84 2.19 1.91
N ARG A 176 -6.43 1.07 1.48
CA ARG A 176 -6.94 0.87 0.12
C ARG A 176 -8.03 1.88 -0.23
N ILE A 177 -9.00 2.08 0.67
CA ILE A 177 -10.07 3.06 0.48
C ILE A 177 -9.49 4.48 0.44
N GLY A 178 -8.58 4.80 1.35
CA GLY A 178 -7.93 6.10 1.44
C GLY A 178 -7.19 6.47 0.15
N GLY A 179 -6.47 5.51 -0.44
CA GLY A 179 -5.79 5.70 -1.71
C GLY A 179 -6.77 6.00 -2.86
N ALA A 180 -7.87 5.26 -2.94
CA ALA A 180 -8.92 5.46 -3.94
C ALA A 180 -9.53 6.87 -3.83
N CYS A 181 -9.88 7.26 -2.61
CA CYS A 181 -10.39 8.59 -2.29
C CYS A 181 -9.38 9.70 -2.64
N ALA A 182 -8.09 9.47 -2.45
CA ALA A 182 -7.05 10.43 -2.80
C ALA A 182 -6.94 10.62 -4.32
N LEU A 183 -6.99 9.55 -5.11
CA LEU A 183 -7.00 9.67 -6.58
C LEU A 183 -8.27 10.34 -7.10
N LEU A 184 -9.43 10.02 -6.51
CA LEU A 184 -10.69 10.68 -6.87
C LEU A 184 -10.63 12.18 -6.55
N ALA A 185 -10.12 12.54 -5.37
CA ALA A 185 -9.93 13.93 -4.97
C ALA A 185 -8.92 14.68 -5.85
N ALA A 186 -7.96 13.96 -6.44
CA ALA A 186 -7.03 14.49 -7.42
C ALA A 186 -7.59 14.54 -8.86
N GLY A 187 -8.91 14.32 -9.03
CA GLY A 187 -9.58 14.40 -10.34
C GLY A 187 -9.21 13.27 -11.31
N LYS A 188 -8.64 12.15 -10.83
CA LYS A 188 -8.34 11.02 -11.71
C LYS A 188 -9.65 10.33 -12.12
N ARG A 189 -9.71 9.96 -13.41
CA ARG A 189 -10.84 9.21 -13.97
C ARG A 189 -11.07 7.93 -13.16
N GLU A 190 -12.35 7.61 -12.96
CA GLU A 190 -12.76 6.41 -12.26
C GLU A 190 -12.14 5.14 -12.86
N THR A 191 -12.00 5.07 -14.20
CA THR A 191 -11.34 3.95 -14.88
C THR A 191 -9.91 3.71 -14.40
N VAL A 192 -9.14 4.77 -14.15
CA VAL A 192 -7.78 4.67 -13.59
C VAL A 192 -7.85 4.13 -12.17
N ILE A 193 -8.76 4.63 -11.35
CA ILE A 193 -8.96 4.18 -9.96
C ILE A 193 -9.34 2.70 -9.93
N ARG A 194 -10.25 2.27 -10.83
CA ARG A 194 -10.70 0.89 -10.98
C ARG A 194 -9.54 -0.05 -11.31
N LEU A 195 -8.72 0.33 -12.30
CA LEU A 195 -7.56 -0.45 -12.75
C LEU A 195 -6.48 -0.52 -11.66
N MET A 196 -6.14 0.63 -11.04
CA MET A 196 -5.20 0.70 -9.92
C MET A 196 -5.60 -0.22 -8.77
N GLY A 197 -6.89 -0.20 -8.42
CA GLY A 197 -7.41 -1.04 -7.35
C GLY A 197 -7.64 -2.49 -7.72
N ARG A 198 -7.55 -2.88 -8.99
CA ARG A 198 -7.90 -4.26 -9.40
C ARG A 198 -9.32 -4.61 -8.96
N TRP A 199 -10.25 -3.68 -9.18
CA TRP A 199 -11.68 -3.86 -8.91
C TRP A 199 -12.40 -4.36 -10.18
N ALA A 200 -13.17 -5.43 -10.06
CA ALA A 200 -13.99 -5.96 -11.15
C ALA A 200 -15.19 -5.05 -11.47
N SER A 201 -15.67 -4.30 -10.49
CA SER A 201 -16.81 -3.38 -10.61
C SER A 201 -16.51 -2.02 -9.99
N TRP A 202 -17.46 -1.10 -10.08
CA TRP A 202 -17.38 0.23 -9.47
C TRP A 202 -17.59 0.24 -7.95
N CYS A 203 -17.44 -0.89 -7.26
CA CYS A 203 -17.73 -1.00 -5.82
C CYS A 203 -16.91 -0.08 -4.92
N PHE A 204 -15.81 0.51 -5.42
CA PHE A 204 -15.06 1.52 -4.68
C PHE A 204 -15.84 2.83 -4.50
N SER A 205 -16.80 3.14 -5.37
CA SER A 205 -17.57 4.39 -5.33
C SER A 205 -18.38 4.53 -4.03
N VAL A 206 -18.82 3.40 -3.45
CA VAL A 206 -19.56 3.35 -2.18
C VAL A 206 -18.76 3.96 -1.02
N TYR A 207 -17.42 3.89 -1.09
CA TYR A 207 -16.52 4.40 -0.07
C TYR A 207 -16.02 5.82 -0.35
N THR A 208 -16.14 6.26 -1.60
CA THR A 208 -15.75 7.62 -1.96
C THR A 208 -16.82 8.61 -1.50
N ARG A 209 -16.37 9.74 -0.98
CA ARG A 209 -17.21 10.85 -0.51
C ARG A 209 -16.68 12.12 -1.15
N LEU A 210 -17.59 13.02 -1.52
CA LEU A 210 -17.22 14.34 -2.01
C LEU A 210 -16.33 15.02 -0.98
N ARG A 211 -15.20 15.54 -1.44
CA ARG A 211 -14.28 16.34 -0.64
C ARG A 211 -14.42 17.79 -1.05
N PRO A 212 -14.24 18.77 -0.14
CA PRO A 212 -14.32 20.18 -0.49
C PRO A 212 -13.46 20.56 -1.70
N GLY A 213 -12.26 19.98 -1.83
CA GLY A 213 -11.37 20.22 -2.97
C GLY A 213 -11.93 19.78 -4.33
N MET A 214 -12.81 18.77 -4.35
CA MET A 214 -13.49 18.30 -5.57
C MET A 214 -14.68 19.20 -5.97
N LEU A 215 -15.10 20.09 -5.08
CA LEU A 215 -16.31 20.88 -5.24
C LEU A 215 -16.03 22.36 -5.54
N ARG A 216 -14.78 22.80 -5.41
CA ARG A 216 -14.41 24.23 -5.48
C ARG A 216 -14.77 24.88 -6.81
N ASP A 217 -14.67 24.13 -7.90
CA ASP A 217 -14.89 24.57 -9.28
C ASP A 217 -16.19 24.03 -9.88
N VAL A 218 -16.99 23.27 -9.11
CA VAL A 218 -18.20 22.61 -9.62
C VAL A 218 -19.26 23.63 -10.03
N ALA A 219 -19.52 24.63 -9.19
CA ALA A 219 -20.52 25.65 -9.52
C ALA A 219 -20.14 26.46 -10.78
N GLU A 220 -18.87 26.85 -10.92
CA GLU A 220 -18.35 27.53 -12.11
C GLU A 220 -18.46 26.65 -13.37
N SER A 221 -18.08 25.37 -13.25
CA SER A 221 -18.15 24.41 -14.35
C SER A 221 -19.59 24.18 -14.81
N MET A 222 -20.54 24.13 -13.87
CA MET A 222 -21.97 23.99 -14.19
C MET A 222 -22.50 25.18 -14.99
N ILE A 223 -22.12 26.41 -14.65
CA ILE A 223 -22.52 27.61 -15.43
C ILE A 223 -21.86 27.60 -16.81
N ARG A 224 -20.58 27.26 -16.92
CA ARG A 224 -19.89 27.20 -18.23
C ARG A 224 -20.45 26.13 -19.16
N ALA A 225 -20.90 25.01 -18.61
CA ALA A 225 -21.47 23.91 -19.38
C ALA A 225 -22.99 24.05 -19.59
N SER A 226 -23.64 24.95 -18.85
CA SER A 226 -25.06 25.25 -19.02
C SER A 226 -25.27 25.93 -20.36
N ALA A 227 -26.18 25.36 -21.17
CA ALA A 227 -26.74 26.04 -22.34
C ALA A 227 -28.04 26.79 -22.00
N TRP A 228 -28.38 26.87 -20.70
CA TRP A 228 -29.41 27.77 -20.16
C TRP A 228 -28.80 29.11 -19.80
#